data_AF-A0A952A189-F1
#
_entry.id   AF-A0A952A189-F1
#
_cell.length_a   1.000
_cell.length_b   1.000
_cell.length_c   1.000
_cell.angle_alpha   90.00
_cell.angle_beta   90.00
_cell.angle_gamma   90.00
#
_symmetry.space_group_name_H-M   'P 1'
#
loop_
_entity.id
_entity.type
_entity.pdbx_description
1 polymer ?
#
loop_
_entity_poly.entity_id
_entity_poly.type
_entity_poly.pdbx_seq_one_letter_code
_entity_poly.pdbx_strand_id
1 'polypeptide(L)'
;MIGLPAETVRRLGARVSNLVYTRELEKEKGVFVSAYDPVVTNFDPYPFSADRQGDDAILQGSIAPLTSAIVHYVTQDIGWKPENTYMTLNIPLNRGWDSGEGLQESVSDLRKAMAMDGNMKLLISHGYTDLRTPYFASKLAFGQIPPMGATGRARFTVYPGGHMFYSRADSRAAYMRDVRWAYSRGN
;
A
#
# COMPACT_ATOMS: atom_id res chain seq x y z
N MET A 1 2.36 15.71 -17.64
CA MET A 1 0.92 15.94 -17.43
C MET A 1 0.37 14.70 -16.72
N ILE A 2 -0.37 14.83 -15.62
CA ILE A 2 -0.79 13.72 -14.72
C ILE A 2 -1.90 12.81 -15.30
N GLY A 3 -2.09 12.78 -16.62
CA GLY A 3 -3.11 11.95 -17.29
C GLY A 3 -4.56 12.45 -17.20
N LEU A 4 -4.88 13.41 -16.32
CA LEU A 4 -6.24 13.95 -16.17
C LEU A 4 -6.59 15.04 -17.20
N PRO A 5 -7.89 15.20 -17.55
CA PRO A 5 -8.37 16.31 -18.37
C PRO A 5 -8.02 17.68 -17.77
N ALA A 6 -7.52 18.60 -18.60
CA ALA A 6 -7.09 19.92 -18.15
C ALA A 6 -8.23 20.74 -17.50
N GLU A 7 -9.45 20.58 -18.01
CA GLU A 7 -10.65 21.20 -17.44
C GLU A 7 -10.92 20.72 -16.01
N THR A 8 -10.84 19.41 -15.76
CA THR A 8 -10.99 18.83 -14.42
C THR A 8 -9.95 19.38 -13.46
N VAL A 9 -8.68 19.44 -13.87
CA VAL A 9 -7.59 19.98 -13.03
C VAL A 9 -7.82 21.46 -12.71
N ARG A 10 -8.25 22.25 -13.71
CA ARG A 10 -8.54 23.68 -13.53
C ARG A 10 -9.70 23.91 -12.58
N ARG A 11 -10.81 23.18 -12.77
CA ARG A 11 -12.01 23.27 -11.92
C ARG A 11 -11.69 22.98 -10.45
N LEU A 12 -10.74 22.10 -10.19
CA LEU A 12 -10.29 21.73 -8.84
C LEU A 12 -9.16 22.62 -8.30
N GLY A 13 -8.77 23.67 -9.02
CA GLY A 13 -7.67 24.55 -8.61
C GLY A 13 -6.35 23.81 -8.41
N ALA A 14 -6.08 22.80 -9.26
CA ALA A 14 -4.95 21.87 -9.16
C ALA A 14 -4.87 21.02 -7.88
N ARG A 15 -5.95 20.97 -7.07
CA ARG A 15 -6.05 20.12 -5.87
C ARG A 15 -6.77 18.82 -6.19
N VAL A 16 -6.04 17.89 -6.78
CA VAL A 16 -6.58 16.58 -7.18
C VAL A 16 -6.43 15.60 -6.02
N SER A 17 -7.55 15.09 -5.50
CA SER A 17 -7.53 14.01 -4.52
C SER A 17 -7.36 12.65 -5.20
N ASN A 18 -6.90 11.63 -4.46
CA ASN A 18 -6.79 10.27 -4.98
C ASN A 18 -8.15 9.75 -5.49
N LEU A 19 -9.25 10.12 -4.83
CA LEU A 19 -10.61 9.74 -5.23
C LEU A 19 -11.00 10.33 -6.60
N VAL A 20 -10.67 11.60 -6.82
CA VAL A 20 -10.89 12.25 -8.12
C VAL A 20 -10.02 11.59 -9.17
N TYR A 21 -8.73 11.39 -8.87
CA TYR A 21 -7.78 10.80 -9.80
C TYR A 21 -8.24 9.42 -10.27
N THR A 22 -8.63 8.54 -9.34
CA THR A 22 -9.02 7.17 -9.67
C THR A 22 -10.30 7.10 -10.49
N ARG A 23 -11.23 8.03 -10.27
CA ARG A 23 -12.47 8.13 -11.05
C ARG A 23 -12.24 8.73 -12.43
N GLU A 24 -11.52 9.85 -12.51
CA GLU A 24 -11.49 10.70 -13.72
C GLU A 24 -10.48 10.22 -14.77
N LEU A 25 -9.46 9.44 -14.41
CA LEU A 25 -8.38 9.07 -15.32
C LEU A 25 -8.86 8.34 -16.58
N GLU A 26 -9.85 7.46 -16.44
CA GLU A 26 -10.35 6.59 -17.52
C GLU A 26 -11.88 6.65 -17.66
N LYS A 27 -12.49 7.72 -17.12
CA LYS A 27 -13.94 7.89 -17.05
C LYS A 27 -14.64 7.79 -18.40
N GLU A 28 -14.03 8.30 -19.45
CA GLU A 28 -14.59 8.27 -20.82
C GLU A 28 -14.75 6.84 -21.36
N LYS A 29 -13.98 5.88 -20.84
CA LYS A 29 -14.10 4.45 -21.16
C LYS A 29 -15.14 3.72 -20.30
N GLY A 30 -15.84 4.42 -19.41
CA GLY A 30 -16.81 3.83 -18.49
C GLY A 30 -16.18 2.98 -17.38
N VAL A 31 -14.90 3.23 -17.06
CA VAL A 31 -14.15 2.52 -16.02
C VAL A 31 -13.54 3.51 -15.03
N PHE A 32 -13.26 3.03 -13.82
CA PHE A 32 -12.35 3.72 -12.89
C PHE A 32 -11.11 2.85 -12.65
N VAL A 33 -10.02 3.50 -12.24
CA VAL A 33 -8.77 2.81 -11.93
C VAL A 33 -8.65 2.48 -10.45
N SER A 34 -7.92 1.42 -10.12
CA SER A 34 -7.66 1.03 -8.74
C SER A 34 -6.77 2.05 -8.03
N ALA A 35 -7.09 2.35 -6.77
CA ALA A 35 -6.21 3.11 -5.88
C ALA A 35 -5.01 2.27 -5.42
N TYR A 36 -5.12 0.94 -5.51
CA TYR A 36 -4.00 0.05 -5.23
C TYR A 36 -2.99 0.12 -6.36
N ASP A 37 -3.40 0.01 -7.63
CA ASP A 37 -2.53 0.18 -8.80
C ASP A 37 -3.33 0.71 -10.00
N PRO A 38 -3.15 1.98 -10.40
CA PRO A 38 -3.88 2.63 -11.50
C PRO A 38 -3.82 1.96 -12.87
N VAL A 39 -2.94 0.97 -13.08
CA VAL A 39 -2.93 0.17 -14.31
C VAL A 39 -4.06 -0.85 -14.36
N VAL A 40 -4.73 -1.11 -13.23
CA VAL A 40 -5.87 -2.01 -13.13
C VAL A 40 -7.15 -1.18 -13.09
N THR A 41 -8.10 -1.53 -13.95
CA THR A 41 -9.40 -0.86 -14.10
C THR A 41 -10.55 -1.78 -13.73
N ASN A 42 -11.69 -1.22 -13.36
CA ASN A 42 -12.97 -1.93 -13.30
C ASN A 42 -14.08 -1.07 -13.91
N PHE A 43 -15.10 -1.72 -14.47
CA PHE A 43 -16.28 -1.01 -14.95
C PHE A 43 -16.91 -0.20 -13.82
N ASP A 44 -17.28 1.04 -14.12
CA ASP A 44 -18.02 1.88 -13.18
C ASP A 44 -19.50 1.43 -13.19
N PRO A 45 -20.03 0.88 -12.09
CA PRO A 45 -21.44 0.49 -12.02
C PRO A 45 -22.38 1.71 -12.01
N TYR A 46 -21.87 2.91 -11.72
CA TYR A 46 -22.65 4.15 -11.60
C TYR A 46 -21.98 5.33 -12.32
N PRO A 47 -21.77 5.25 -13.65
CA PRO A 47 -20.94 6.21 -14.40
C PRO A 47 -21.52 7.63 -14.43
N PHE A 48 -22.82 7.78 -14.19
CA PHE A 48 -23.52 9.06 -14.15
C PHE A 48 -23.61 9.66 -12.73
N SER A 49 -23.13 8.94 -11.70
CA SER A 49 -23.10 9.49 -10.34
C SER A 49 -22.07 10.60 -10.22
N ALA A 50 -22.34 11.60 -9.36
CA ALA A 50 -21.36 12.63 -9.03
C ALA A 50 -20.15 12.06 -8.27
N ASP A 51 -20.38 11.01 -7.47
CA ASP A 51 -19.38 10.40 -6.60
C ASP A 51 -18.85 9.08 -7.18
N ARG A 52 -17.61 8.73 -6.82
CA ARG A 52 -17.08 7.40 -7.12
C ARG A 52 -17.82 6.38 -6.26
N GLN A 53 -18.56 5.51 -6.92
CA GLN A 53 -19.23 4.38 -6.29
C GLN A 53 -18.57 3.07 -6.72
N GLY A 54 -18.74 2.04 -5.90
CA GLY A 54 -18.15 0.74 -6.18
C GLY A 54 -16.75 0.56 -5.60
N ASP A 55 -16.31 -0.66 -5.75
CA ASP A 55 -15.20 -1.22 -5.02
C ASP A 55 -13.89 -1.21 -5.80
N ASP A 56 -12.76 -1.17 -5.08
CA ASP A 56 -11.46 -1.30 -5.71
C ASP A 56 -11.26 -2.71 -6.28
N ALA A 57 -10.88 -2.78 -7.56
CA ALA A 57 -10.75 -4.02 -8.32
C ALA A 57 -9.72 -4.99 -7.71
N ILE A 58 -8.57 -4.46 -7.27
CA ILE A 58 -7.51 -5.27 -6.67
C ILE A 58 -7.95 -5.74 -5.30
N LEU A 59 -8.48 -4.84 -4.47
CA LEU A 59 -8.88 -5.18 -3.11
C LEU A 59 -9.98 -6.24 -3.12
N GLN A 60 -11.14 -5.95 -3.72
CA GLN A 60 -12.26 -6.91 -3.71
C GLN A 60 -11.95 -8.18 -4.50
N GLY A 61 -11.28 -8.05 -5.65
CA GLY A 61 -10.88 -9.20 -6.45
C GLY A 61 -9.94 -10.16 -5.72
N SER A 62 -9.19 -9.65 -4.72
CA SER A 62 -8.29 -10.47 -3.90
C SER A 62 -8.97 -11.16 -2.72
N ILE A 63 -10.12 -10.67 -2.22
CA ILE A 63 -10.73 -11.18 -0.97
C ILE A 63 -11.07 -12.66 -1.11
N ALA A 64 -11.88 -13.04 -2.10
CA ALA A 64 -12.31 -14.43 -2.26
C ALA A 64 -11.13 -15.41 -2.42
N PRO A 65 -10.20 -15.24 -3.38
CA PRO A 65 -9.12 -16.21 -3.57
C PRO A 65 -8.17 -16.29 -2.37
N LEU A 66 -7.84 -15.16 -1.72
CA LEU A 66 -6.99 -15.17 -0.53
C LEU A 66 -7.68 -15.84 0.67
N THR A 67 -8.97 -15.56 0.87
CA THR A 67 -9.79 -16.20 1.93
C THR A 67 -9.84 -17.71 1.74
N SER A 68 -10.14 -18.17 0.52
CA SER A 68 -10.21 -19.60 0.24
C SER A 68 -8.88 -20.29 0.46
N ALA A 69 -7.77 -19.67 0.01
CA ALA A 69 -6.44 -20.24 0.17
C ALA A 69 -6.04 -20.39 1.65
N ILE A 70 -6.23 -19.35 2.47
CA ILE A 70 -5.84 -19.40 3.89
C ILE A 70 -6.76 -20.31 4.71
N VAL A 71 -8.06 -20.32 4.45
CA VAL A 71 -9.00 -21.24 5.11
C VAL A 71 -8.65 -22.69 4.78
N HIS A 72 -8.32 -22.99 3.52
CA HIS A 72 -7.88 -24.31 3.13
C HIS A 72 -6.58 -24.70 3.85
N TYR A 73 -5.55 -23.86 3.78
CA TYR A 73 -4.26 -24.10 4.41
C TYR A 73 -4.38 -24.34 5.92
N VAL A 74 -5.14 -23.50 6.63
CA VAL A 74 -5.31 -23.62 8.08
C VAL A 74 -6.11 -24.87 8.47
N THR A 75 -7.20 -25.16 7.77
CA THR A 75 -8.12 -26.23 8.18
C THR A 75 -7.75 -27.61 7.66
N GLN A 76 -7.11 -27.69 6.49
CA GLN A 76 -6.75 -28.95 5.83
C GLN A 76 -5.27 -29.29 6.01
N ASP A 77 -4.36 -28.34 5.73
CA ASP A 77 -2.92 -28.62 5.77
C ASP A 77 -2.37 -28.59 7.21
N ILE A 78 -2.73 -27.56 7.99
CA ILE A 78 -2.36 -27.45 9.41
C ILE A 78 -3.29 -28.30 10.30
N GLY A 79 -4.56 -28.44 9.91
CA GLY A 79 -5.56 -29.18 10.68
C GLY A 79 -6.18 -28.41 11.85
N TRP A 80 -5.93 -27.10 11.96
CA TRP A 80 -6.57 -26.26 12.98
C TRP A 80 -7.96 -25.80 12.49
N LYS A 81 -9.00 -26.17 13.22
CA LYS A 81 -10.41 -25.94 12.83
C LYS A 81 -11.12 -25.07 13.86
N PRO A 82 -10.89 -23.74 13.85
CA PRO A 82 -11.63 -22.84 14.72
C PRO A 82 -13.12 -22.79 14.32
N GLU A 83 -13.99 -22.55 15.29
CA GLU A 83 -15.44 -22.40 15.05
C GLU A 83 -15.80 -21.03 14.45
N ASN A 84 -14.88 -20.06 14.53
CA ASN A 84 -15.08 -18.70 14.05
C ASN A 84 -14.92 -18.57 12.53
N THR A 85 -15.59 -17.59 11.94
CA THR A 85 -15.44 -17.25 10.51
C THR A 85 -14.17 -16.45 10.27
N TYR A 86 -13.39 -16.85 9.26
CA TYR A 86 -12.23 -16.08 8.82
C TYR A 86 -12.68 -14.79 8.11
N MET A 87 -12.14 -13.64 8.54
CA MET A 87 -12.44 -12.34 7.97
C MET A 87 -11.16 -11.72 7.38
N THR A 88 -11.03 -11.73 6.05
CA THR A 88 -9.90 -11.09 5.35
C THR A 88 -9.80 -9.60 5.65
N LEU A 89 -10.95 -8.92 5.74
CA LEU A 89 -11.06 -7.54 6.23
C LEU A 89 -12.25 -7.44 7.19
N ASN A 90 -11.99 -7.07 8.43
CA ASN A 90 -13.04 -6.83 9.42
C ASN A 90 -13.42 -5.34 9.43
N ILE A 91 -14.39 -4.97 8.60
CA ILE A 91 -14.84 -3.57 8.46
C ILE A 91 -15.41 -2.99 9.76
N PRO A 92 -16.26 -3.69 10.54
CA PRO A 92 -16.70 -3.20 11.84
C PRO A 92 -15.54 -2.89 12.80
N LEU A 93 -14.56 -3.81 12.92
CA LEU A 93 -13.38 -3.59 13.75
C LEU A 93 -12.57 -2.38 13.27
N ASN A 94 -12.37 -2.25 11.95
CA ASN A 94 -11.64 -1.12 11.38
C ASN A 94 -12.32 0.22 11.68
N ARG A 95 -13.66 0.29 11.65
CA ARG A 95 -14.42 1.50 11.99
C ARG A 95 -14.40 1.84 13.48
N GLY A 96 -14.29 0.82 14.33
CA GLY A 96 -14.19 0.97 15.78
C GLY A 96 -12.75 1.09 16.30
N TRP A 97 -11.76 1.17 15.41
CA TRP A 97 -10.35 1.21 15.83
C TRP A 97 -10.01 2.54 16.49
N ASP A 98 -9.59 2.48 17.75
CA ASP A 98 -9.02 3.63 18.45
C ASP A 98 -7.52 3.73 18.11
N SER A 99 -7.15 4.83 17.46
CA SER A 99 -5.74 5.09 17.13
C SER A 99 -4.96 5.68 18.31
N GLY A 100 -5.63 6.01 19.41
CA GLY A 100 -5.05 6.72 20.53
C GLY A 100 -4.81 8.21 20.24
N GLU A 101 -4.26 8.91 21.23
CA GLU A 101 -3.96 10.33 21.15
C GLU A 101 -2.57 10.61 20.56
N GLY A 102 -2.41 11.76 19.91
CA GLY A 102 -1.13 12.24 19.40
C GLY A 102 -0.90 12.02 17.90
N LEU A 103 0.29 12.41 17.44
CA LEU A 103 0.70 12.24 16.06
C LEU A 103 0.97 10.75 15.79
N GLN A 104 0.24 10.19 14.84
CA GLN A 104 0.40 8.80 14.40
C GLN A 104 1.60 8.70 13.44
N GLU A 105 2.78 8.44 13.99
CA GLU A 105 4.02 8.32 13.22
C GLU A 105 4.94 7.24 13.80
N SER A 106 5.81 6.68 12.97
CA SER A 106 6.76 5.63 13.37
C SER A 106 8.22 6.04 13.26
N VAL A 107 8.51 7.24 12.74
CA VAL A 107 9.87 7.76 12.55
C VAL A 107 10.58 7.91 13.90
N SER A 108 9.93 8.43 14.93
CA SER A 108 10.56 8.59 16.25
C SER A 108 10.95 7.25 16.86
N ASP A 109 10.10 6.24 16.74
CA ASP A 109 10.37 4.92 17.30
C ASP A 109 11.41 4.16 16.48
N LEU A 110 11.38 4.28 15.15
CA LEU A 110 12.45 3.76 14.29
C LEU A 110 13.80 4.40 14.65
N ARG A 111 13.84 5.71 14.92
CA ARG A 111 15.06 6.40 15.37
C ARG A 111 15.57 5.86 16.70
N LYS A 112 14.69 5.67 17.69
CA LYS A 112 15.07 5.09 18.99
C LYS A 112 15.61 3.66 18.80
N ALA A 113 14.91 2.83 18.04
CA ALA A 113 15.31 1.44 17.80
C ALA A 113 16.69 1.35 17.12
N MET A 114 16.91 2.13 16.05
CA MET A 114 18.19 2.15 15.32
C MET A 114 19.37 2.74 16.12
N ALA A 115 19.09 3.58 17.12
CA ALA A 115 20.09 4.11 18.04
C ALA A 115 20.45 3.09 19.14
N MET A 116 19.46 2.33 19.63
CA MET A 116 19.66 1.29 20.63
C MET A 116 20.35 0.05 20.07
N ASP A 117 20.02 -0.35 18.85
CA ASP A 117 20.65 -1.47 18.16
C ASP A 117 21.51 -0.97 16.99
N GLY A 118 22.83 -0.95 17.21
CA GLY A 118 23.82 -0.59 16.19
C GLY A 118 23.85 -1.54 14.98
N ASN A 119 23.30 -2.74 15.10
CA ASN A 119 23.22 -3.74 14.03
C ASN A 119 21.88 -3.73 13.29
N MET A 120 20.86 -3.05 13.83
CA MET A 120 19.56 -2.97 13.18
C MET A 120 19.68 -2.31 11.81
N LYS A 121 19.09 -2.97 10.81
CA LYS A 121 18.92 -2.46 9.45
C LYS A 121 17.45 -2.07 9.23
N LEU A 122 17.23 -0.94 8.60
CA LEU A 122 15.91 -0.43 8.23
C LEU A 122 15.73 -0.54 6.71
N LEU A 123 14.66 -1.21 6.27
CA LEU A 123 14.21 -1.23 4.89
C LEU A 123 12.78 -0.69 4.83
N ILE A 124 12.59 0.45 4.14
CA ILE A 124 11.27 0.97 3.80
C ILE A 124 11.04 0.72 2.30
N SER A 125 9.90 0.14 1.96
CA SER A 125 9.59 -0.32 0.60
C SER A 125 8.21 0.16 0.17
N HIS A 126 8.08 0.61 -1.08
CA HIS A 126 6.82 1.05 -1.67
C HIS A 126 6.64 0.56 -3.12
N GLY A 127 5.40 0.52 -3.58
CA GLY A 127 5.09 0.51 -5.00
C GLY A 127 5.11 1.92 -5.59
N TYR A 128 5.56 2.06 -6.82
CA TYR A 128 5.63 3.33 -7.56
C TYR A 128 4.27 3.98 -7.77
N THR A 129 3.23 3.18 -8.04
CA THR A 129 1.91 3.68 -8.44
C THR A 129 0.86 3.60 -7.32
N ASP A 130 1.28 3.33 -6.09
CA ASP A 130 0.40 3.22 -4.93
C ASP A 130 -0.26 4.58 -4.57
N LEU A 131 -1.58 4.64 -4.65
CA LEU A 131 -2.37 5.80 -4.24
C LEU A 131 -3.00 5.64 -2.85
N ARG A 132 -2.88 4.48 -2.19
CA ARG A 132 -3.29 4.28 -0.80
C ARG A 132 -2.23 4.81 0.15
N THR A 133 -0.96 4.50 -0.11
CA THR A 133 0.19 4.98 0.66
C THR A 133 1.30 5.50 -0.27
N PRO A 134 1.13 6.71 -0.86
CA PRO A 134 2.08 7.27 -1.82
C PRO A 134 3.51 7.33 -1.27
N TYR A 135 4.45 6.73 -2.00
CA TYR A 135 5.83 6.56 -1.52
C TYR A 135 6.52 7.89 -1.15
N PHE A 136 6.13 8.99 -1.79
CA PHE A 136 6.83 10.26 -1.62
C PHE A 136 6.66 10.83 -0.20
N ALA A 137 5.49 10.64 0.43
CA ALA A 137 5.29 11.05 1.83
C ALA A 137 6.26 10.31 2.77
N SER A 138 6.36 8.98 2.63
CA SER A 138 7.33 8.17 3.38
C SER A 138 8.77 8.53 3.04
N LYS A 139 9.08 8.89 1.79
CA LYS A 139 10.42 9.33 1.37
C LYS A 139 10.84 10.62 2.07
N LEU A 140 9.93 11.58 2.21
CA LEU A 140 10.17 12.82 2.94
C LEU A 140 10.41 12.54 4.43
N ALA A 141 9.57 11.71 5.05
CA ALA A 141 9.73 11.31 6.45
C ALA A 141 11.04 10.55 6.69
N PHE A 142 11.40 9.62 5.79
CA PHE A 142 12.68 8.91 5.81
C PHE A 142 13.88 9.86 5.72
N GLY A 143 13.80 10.89 4.88
CA GLY A 143 14.84 11.91 4.74
C GLY A 143 15.07 12.76 5.99
N GLN A 144 14.14 12.73 6.96
CA GLN A 144 14.29 13.42 8.25
C GLN A 144 14.96 12.57 9.33
N ILE A 145 15.23 11.28 9.06
CA ILE A 145 15.98 10.41 9.97
C ILE A 145 17.46 10.84 9.91
N PRO A 146 18.06 11.27 11.04
CA PRO A 146 19.48 11.62 11.04
C PRO A 146 20.34 10.37 10.81
N PRO A 147 21.60 10.52 10.39
CA PRO A 147 22.52 9.39 10.30
C PRO A 147 22.60 8.66 11.64
N MET A 148 22.11 7.42 11.68
CA MET A 148 22.19 6.54 12.84
C MET A 148 23.34 5.57 12.60
N GLY A 149 24.50 5.78 13.22
CA GLY A 149 25.66 4.87 13.17
C GLY A 149 26.25 4.68 11.76
N ALA A 150 26.64 3.45 11.43
CA ALA A 150 27.29 3.13 10.15
C ALA A 150 26.41 3.51 8.94
N THR A 151 27.05 4.02 7.89
CA THR A 151 26.37 4.37 6.64
C THR A 151 25.75 3.13 5.98
N GLY A 152 24.57 3.30 5.38
CA GLY A 152 23.92 2.23 4.63
C GLY A 152 23.10 1.25 5.46
N ARG A 153 22.89 1.49 6.76
CA ARG A 153 21.95 0.70 7.60
C ARG A 153 20.48 0.98 7.32
N ALA A 154 20.17 2.05 6.61
CA ALA A 154 18.80 2.42 6.25
C ALA A 154 18.66 2.51 4.72
N ARG A 155 17.65 1.85 4.15
CA ARG A 155 17.33 1.87 2.72
C ARG A 155 15.88 2.21 2.49
N PHE A 156 15.64 3.01 1.45
CA PHE A 156 14.32 3.31 0.90
C PHE A 156 14.26 2.79 -0.53
N THR A 157 13.34 1.88 -0.82
CA THR A 157 13.21 1.22 -2.13
C THR A 157 11.81 1.41 -2.70
N VAL A 158 11.74 1.57 -4.02
CA VAL A 158 10.48 1.71 -4.75
C VAL A 158 10.48 0.75 -5.91
N TYR A 159 9.43 -0.05 -6.04
CA TYR A 159 9.31 -1.09 -7.06
C TYR A 159 8.20 -0.77 -8.06
N PRO A 160 8.28 -1.28 -9.30
CA PRO A 160 7.17 -1.23 -10.24
C PRO A 160 5.91 -1.89 -9.65
N GLY A 161 4.76 -1.22 -9.82
CA GLY A 161 3.47 -1.66 -9.30
C GLY A 161 2.96 -0.78 -8.16
N GLY A 162 1.77 -1.11 -7.71
CA GLY A 162 1.03 -0.34 -6.71
C GLY A 162 1.21 -0.82 -5.27
N HIS A 163 0.17 -0.66 -4.46
CA HIS A 163 0.14 -0.99 -3.02
C HIS A 163 0.58 -2.43 -2.74
N MET A 164 0.17 -3.38 -3.59
CA MET A 164 0.59 -4.78 -3.55
C MET A 164 1.63 -5.08 -4.64
N PHE A 165 2.67 -4.26 -4.77
CA PHE A 165 3.72 -4.41 -5.80
C PHE A 165 4.32 -5.83 -5.83
N TYR A 166 4.40 -6.51 -4.69
CA TYR A 166 4.91 -7.88 -4.55
C TYR A 166 4.03 -8.95 -5.23
N SER A 167 2.82 -8.62 -5.69
CA SER A 167 2.04 -9.52 -6.53
C SER A 167 2.70 -9.71 -7.91
N ARG A 168 3.48 -8.73 -8.38
CA ARG A 168 4.27 -8.82 -9.62
C ARG A 168 5.54 -9.62 -9.38
N ALA A 169 5.85 -10.59 -10.24
CA ALA A 169 6.97 -11.51 -10.06
C ALA A 169 8.33 -10.80 -9.93
N ASP A 170 8.61 -9.85 -10.83
CA ASP A 170 9.89 -9.14 -10.85
C ASP A 170 10.06 -8.23 -9.62
N SER A 171 9.00 -7.50 -9.25
CA SER A 171 8.99 -6.65 -8.05
C SER A 171 9.14 -7.47 -6.77
N ARG A 172 8.50 -8.64 -6.70
CA ARG A 172 8.67 -9.60 -5.59
C ARG A 172 10.09 -10.13 -5.51
N ALA A 173 10.68 -10.51 -6.64
CA ALA A 173 12.06 -11.00 -6.69
C ALA A 173 13.06 -9.91 -6.28
N ALA A 174 12.85 -8.67 -6.73
CA ALA A 174 13.66 -7.52 -6.33
C ALA A 174 13.53 -7.23 -4.84
N TYR A 175 12.29 -7.15 -4.33
CA TYR A 175 12.02 -6.96 -2.92
C TYR A 175 12.66 -8.04 -2.05
N MET A 176 12.59 -9.31 -2.47
CA MET A 176 13.22 -10.41 -1.74
C MET A 176 14.75 -10.26 -1.64
N ARG A 177 15.42 -9.68 -2.65
CA ARG A 177 16.86 -9.41 -2.57
C ARG A 177 17.17 -8.34 -1.52
N ASP A 178 16.35 -7.29 -1.44
CA ASP A 178 16.53 -6.23 -0.45
C ASP A 178 16.15 -6.68 0.97
N VAL A 179 15.13 -7.53 1.12
CA VAL A 179 14.84 -8.19 2.40
C VAL A 179 16.02 -9.05 2.84
N ARG A 180 16.63 -9.85 1.95
CA ARG A 180 17.84 -10.63 2.29
C ARG A 180 18.99 -9.75 2.75
N TRP A 181 19.15 -8.56 2.19
CA TRP A 181 20.13 -7.58 2.70
C TRP A 181 19.80 -7.13 4.13
N ALA A 182 18.53 -6.84 4.43
CA ALA A 182 18.10 -6.41 5.75
C ALA A 182 18.37 -7.47 6.83
N TYR A 183 18.32 -8.76 6.46
CA TYR A 183 18.64 -9.89 7.35
C TYR A 183 20.09 -10.37 7.28
N SER A 184 20.92 -9.85 6.36
CA SER A 184 22.31 -10.28 6.30
C SER A 184 23.06 -9.80 7.54
N ARG A 185 24.00 -10.61 8.04
CA ARG A 185 24.89 -10.14 9.13
C ARG A 185 25.75 -8.99 8.61
N GLY A 186 26.02 -8.01 9.47
CA GLY A 186 27.09 -7.04 9.22
C GLY A 186 28.42 -7.81 9.14
N ASN A 187 29.28 -7.42 8.21
CA ASN A 187 30.69 -7.82 8.25
C ASN A 187 31.39 -7.08 9.39
#